data_AF-A0A8R1HTV5-F1
#
_entry.id   AF-A0A8R1HTV5-F1
#
_cell.length_a   1.000
_cell.length_b   1.000
_cell.length_c   1.000
_cell.angle_alpha   90.00
_cell.angle_beta   90.00
_cell.angle_gamma   90.00
#
_symmetry.space_group_name_H-M   'P 1'
#
loop_
_entity.id
_entity.type
_entity.pdbx_description
1 polymer ?
#
loop_
_entity_poly.entity_id
_entity_poly.type
_entity_poly.pdbx_seq_one_letter_code
_entity_poly.pdbx_strand_id
1 'polypeptide(L)'
;MAEPASKESKNEVVWLYGVTKNKSRKFYEFHKKLQEFIEEAHANGKSSCKVYIFGLIWLLDFKKMTKYRENLKGQKFKSKIRRTTRAQIKRHSVVGISGIPYDTPGPVGFQQTDDTCSVCFYKHTMPTRIDTCGHVFCFMCLKNNYTMGMECPTCRSRISPNVFENTISNDMDIHMECPEEYISDCADMFDMVPGEKGKPRRLGPPRRSVRSTRLKHYWIYESSPSGWYRYDPKNERYIEEAYQRKKRSCTLFISGYKMTIDLDGKTQERESNGVTHVRNIKRILSTELEKHHVKGIAGIRGHVAGIVE
;
A
#
# COMPACT_ATOMS: atom_id res chain seq x y z
N MET A 1 5.47 29.03 3.57
CA MET A 1 4.17 29.39 4.16
C MET A 1 3.60 28.13 4.79
N ALA A 2 3.58 28.03 6.12
CA ALA A 2 2.98 26.88 6.79
C ALA A 2 1.46 26.92 6.57
N GLU A 3 0.89 25.83 6.06
CA GLU A 3 -0.56 25.66 6.06
C GLU A 3 -1.08 25.81 7.50
N PRO A 4 -2.15 26.57 7.75
CA PRO A 4 -2.73 26.65 9.07
C PRO A 4 -3.28 25.26 9.42
N ALA A 5 -2.79 24.68 10.53
CA ALA A 5 -3.39 23.50 11.14
C ALA A 5 -4.89 23.70 11.21
N SER A 6 -5.65 22.86 10.51
CA SER A 6 -7.11 22.95 10.49
C SER A 6 -7.60 22.94 11.93
N LYS A 7 -8.39 23.96 12.30
CA LYS A 7 -9.05 23.99 13.62
C LYS A 7 -10.03 22.82 13.67
N GLU A 8 -9.59 21.67 14.16
CA GLU A 8 -10.46 20.52 14.40
C GLU A 8 -11.67 20.98 15.23
N SER A 9 -12.87 20.81 14.66
CA SER A 9 -14.10 21.22 15.30
C SER A 9 -14.27 20.45 16.61
N LYS A 10 -14.50 21.15 17.73
CA LYS A 10 -14.73 20.50 19.04
C LYS A 10 -15.89 19.49 19.02
N ASN A 11 -16.81 19.64 18.07
CA ASN A 11 -17.98 18.77 17.88
C ASN A 11 -17.76 17.66 16.85
N GLU A 12 -16.55 17.54 16.27
CA GLU A 12 -16.20 16.45 15.36
C GLU A 12 -16.40 15.10 16.06
N VAL A 13 -17.12 14.19 15.40
CA VAL A 13 -17.37 12.85 15.91
C VAL A 13 -16.19 11.95 15.57
N VAL A 14 -15.78 11.13 16.54
CA VAL A 14 -14.68 10.19 16.41
C VAL A 14 -15.13 8.80 16.82
N TRP A 15 -14.86 7.83 15.95
CA TRP A 15 -15.06 6.42 16.18
C TRP A 15 -13.77 5.74 16.66
N LEU A 16 -13.93 4.95 17.70
CA LEU A 16 -12.85 4.25 18.39
C LEU A 16 -13.09 2.75 18.36
N TYR A 17 -12.02 1.97 18.41
CA TYR A 17 -12.06 0.53 18.63
C TYR A 17 -11.12 0.07 19.74
N GLY A 18 -11.58 -0.88 20.55
CA GLY A 18 -10.79 -1.48 21.61
C GLY A 18 -9.78 -2.51 21.08
N VAL A 19 -8.73 -2.74 21.85
CA VAL A 19 -7.75 -3.80 21.59
C VAL A 19 -8.22 -5.11 22.23
N THR A 20 -8.20 -6.21 21.48
CA THR A 20 -8.64 -7.53 21.99
C THR A 20 -7.60 -8.20 22.90
N LYS A 21 -6.32 -7.88 22.75
CA LYS A 21 -5.23 -8.47 23.53
C LYS A 21 -5.12 -7.79 24.92
N ASN A 22 -5.09 -8.62 25.96
CA ASN A 22 -4.67 -8.30 27.35
C ASN A 22 -5.66 -7.63 28.31
N LYS A 23 -6.99 -7.80 28.16
CA LYS A 23 -8.01 -7.19 29.07
C LYS A 23 -7.88 -5.66 29.25
N SER A 24 -6.99 -5.01 28.51
CA SER A 24 -6.69 -3.59 28.63
C SER A 24 -7.85 -2.78 28.05
N ARG A 25 -8.27 -1.72 28.74
CA ARG A 25 -9.33 -0.81 28.28
C ARG A 25 -8.79 0.23 27.28
N LYS A 26 -7.74 -0.09 26.52
CA LYS A 26 -7.12 0.83 25.55
C LYS A 26 -7.92 0.86 24.24
N PHE A 27 -8.05 2.05 23.68
CA PHE A 27 -8.74 2.28 22.41
C PHE A 27 -7.80 2.93 21.40
N TYR A 28 -8.05 2.67 20.12
CA TYR A 28 -7.47 3.42 19.01
C TYR A 28 -8.60 4.07 18.23
N GLU A 29 -8.33 5.24 17.65
CA GLU A 29 -9.17 5.79 16.59
C GLU A 29 -9.16 4.84 15.38
N PHE A 30 -10.30 4.71 14.72
CA PHE A 30 -10.33 4.18 13.36
C PHE A 30 -9.51 5.07 12.42
N HIS A 31 -9.07 4.50 11.30
CA HIS A 31 -8.34 5.23 10.28
C HIS A 31 -9.14 6.46 9.81
N LYS A 32 -8.48 7.58 9.50
CA LYS A 32 -9.13 8.84 9.09
C LYS A 32 -10.12 8.64 7.93
N LYS A 33 -9.75 7.84 6.92
CA LYS A 33 -10.60 7.48 5.77
C LYS A 33 -11.88 6.71 6.13
N LEU A 34 -11.98 6.16 7.34
CA LEU A 34 -13.15 5.41 7.81
C LEU A 34 -14.06 6.23 8.73
N GLN A 35 -13.57 7.33 9.31
CA GLN A 35 -14.31 8.08 10.34
C GLN A 35 -15.66 8.58 9.80
N GLU A 36 -15.63 9.28 8.67
CA GLU A 36 -16.83 9.80 8.00
C GLU A 36 -17.76 8.68 7.54
N PHE A 37 -17.24 7.65 6.86
CA PHE A 37 -18.03 6.51 6.39
C PHE A 37 -18.78 5.79 7.52
N ILE A 38 -18.11 5.57 8.66
CA ILE A 38 -18.74 4.92 9.81
C ILE A 38 -19.81 5.84 10.43
N GLU A 39 -19.51 7.13 10.55
CA GLU A 39 -20.45 8.10 11.11
C GLU A 39 -21.68 8.28 10.23
N GLU A 40 -21.52 8.38 8.91
CA GLU A 40 -22.63 8.49 7.97
C GLU A 40 -23.53 7.25 8.04
N ALA A 41 -22.95 6.05 8.06
CA ALA A 41 -23.72 4.81 8.20
C ALA A 41 -24.55 4.80 9.49
N HIS A 42 -23.97 5.23 10.60
CA HIS A 42 -24.66 5.32 11.88
C HIS A 42 -25.74 6.42 11.89
N ALA A 43 -25.42 7.62 11.40
CA ALA A 43 -26.31 8.77 11.36
C ALA A 43 -27.54 8.51 10.47
N ASN A 44 -27.37 7.76 9.39
CA ASN A 44 -28.45 7.30 8.51
C ASN A 44 -29.26 6.13 9.11
N GLY A 45 -29.05 5.78 10.39
CA GLY A 45 -29.83 4.78 11.10
C GLY A 45 -29.54 3.33 10.71
N LYS A 46 -28.43 3.03 10.01
CA LYS A 46 -28.04 1.64 9.74
C LYS A 46 -27.78 0.92 11.07
N SER A 47 -28.10 -0.37 11.14
CA SER A 47 -27.82 -1.19 12.33
C SER A 47 -26.37 -1.68 12.42
N SER A 48 -25.69 -1.70 11.27
CA SER A 48 -24.28 -2.07 11.15
C SER A 48 -23.68 -1.53 9.85
N CYS A 49 -22.35 -1.55 9.74
CA CYS A 49 -21.65 -1.34 8.48
C CYS A 49 -20.43 -2.28 8.37
N LYS A 50 -19.92 -2.46 7.15
CA LYS A 50 -18.69 -3.20 6.89
C LYS A 50 -17.54 -2.25 6.56
N VAL A 51 -16.38 -2.49 7.17
CA VAL A 51 -15.14 -1.79 6.84
C VAL A 51 -14.06 -2.78 6.48
N TYR A 52 -13.23 -2.39 5.55
CA TYR A 52 -12.06 -3.12 5.10
C TYR A 52 -10.81 -2.55 5.76
N ILE A 53 -10.03 -3.39 6.43
CA ILE A 53 -8.78 -2.99 7.10
C ILE A 53 -7.72 -4.06 6.86
N PHE A 54 -6.67 -3.72 6.11
CA PHE A 54 -5.48 -4.53 5.88
C PHE A 54 -5.78 -5.98 5.43
N GLY A 55 -6.61 -6.13 4.39
CA GLY A 55 -6.97 -7.44 3.85
C GLY A 55 -8.20 -8.09 4.49
N LEU A 56 -8.78 -7.47 5.53
CA LEU A 56 -9.80 -8.08 6.36
C LEU A 56 -11.08 -7.24 6.39
N ILE A 57 -12.21 -7.90 6.17
CA ILE A 57 -13.53 -7.30 6.35
C ILE A 57 -13.93 -7.42 7.82
N TRP A 58 -14.31 -6.29 8.42
CA TRP A 58 -14.84 -6.19 9.78
C TRP A 58 -16.28 -5.68 9.73
N LEU A 59 -17.18 -6.32 10.47
CA LEU A 59 -18.53 -5.82 10.69
C LEU A 59 -18.55 -4.97 11.97
N LEU A 60 -19.10 -3.77 11.88
CA LEU A 60 -19.33 -2.85 12.98
C LEU A 60 -20.81 -2.90 13.31
N ASP A 61 -21.17 -3.52 14.42
CA ASP A 61 -22.54 -3.60 14.93
C ASP A 61 -22.78 -2.40 15.87
N PHE A 62 -23.64 -1.48 15.44
CA PHE A 62 -23.96 -0.26 16.18
C PHE A 62 -24.92 -0.51 17.34
N LYS A 63 -25.78 -1.54 17.25
CA LYS A 63 -26.69 -1.91 18.34
C LYS A 63 -25.92 -2.49 19.52
N LYS A 64 -24.96 -3.37 19.24
CA LYS A 64 -24.11 -4.01 20.27
C LYS A 64 -22.87 -3.18 20.61
N MET A 65 -22.59 -2.11 19.86
CA MET A 65 -21.37 -1.31 19.94
C MET A 65 -20.11 -2.17 19.92
N THR A 66 -20.04 -3.09 18.95
CA THR A 66 -18.91 -4.01 18.79
C THR A 66 -18.47 -4.12 17.35
N LYS A 67 -17.16 -4.24 17.12
CA LYS A 67 -16.63 -4.72 15.85
C LYS A 67 -16.26 -6.19 15.96
N TYR A 68 -16.50 -6.95 14.90
CA TYR A 68 -16.02 -8.33 14.85
C TYR A 68 -15.71 -8.80 13.43
N ARG A 69 -14.94 -9.87 13.36
CA ARG A 69 -14.72 -10.67 12.16
C ARG A 69 -14.59 -12.14 12.54
N GLU A 70 -14.77 -13.00 11.57
CA GLU A 70 -14.56 -14.44 11.69
C GLU A 70 -13.43 -14.84 10.74
N ASN A 71 -12.53 -15.73 11.18
CA ASN A 71 -11.53 -16.29 10.27
C ASN A 71 -12.07 -17.56 9.60
N LEU A 72 -11.31 -18.12 8.66
CA LEU A 72 -11.66 -19.36 7.94
C LEU A 72 -11.85 -20.57 8.87
N LYS A 73 -11.35 -20.52 10.10
CA LYS A 73 -11.49 -21.58 11.12
C LYS A 73 -12.68 -21.35 12.05
N GLY A 74 -13.57 -20.39 11.75
CA GLY A 74 -14.71 -20.03 12.60
C GLY A 74 -14.33 -19.28 13.88
N GLN A 75 -13.06 -18.90 14.06
CA GLN A 75 -12.62 -18.14 15.23
C GLN A 75 -13.10 -16.69 15.10
N LYS A 76 -13.90 -16.26 16.07
CA LYS A 76 -14.45 -14.91 16.14
C LYS A 76 -13.50 -13.98 16.88
N PHE A 77 -13.10 -12.90 16.22
CA PHE A 77 -12.35 -11.80 16.81
C PHE A 77 -13.30 -10.64 17.03
N LYS A 78 -13.53 -10.25 18.29
CA LYS A 78 -14.51 -9.21 18.64
C LYS A 78 -13.91 -8.21 19.62
N SER A 79 -14.15 -6.92 19.41
CA SER A 79 -13.81 -5.86 20.36
C SER A 79 -14.92 -4.82 20.44
N LYS A 80 -14.92 -4.01 21.50
CA LYS A 80 -15.84 -2.87 21.62
C LYS A 80 -15.50 -1.78 20.60
N ILE A 81 -16.52 -1.07 20.13
CA ILE A 81 -16.37 0.22 19.46
C ILE A 81 -17.02 1.31 20.30
N ARG A 82 -16.63 2.56 20.09
CA ARG A 82 -17.22 3.72 20.75
C ARG A 82 -17.37 4.86 19.76
N ARG A 83 -18.47 5.59 19.87
CA ARG A 83 -18.69 6.89 19.27
C ARG A 83 -18.49 7.94 20.35
N THR A 84 -17.69 8.95 20.08
CA THR A 84 -17.45 10.07 21.02
C THR A 84 -17.20 11.34 20.21
N THR A 85 -17.00 12.47 20.88
CA THR A 85 -16.56 13.70 20.22
C THR A 85 -15.06 13.90 20.43
N ARG A 86 -14.41 14.65 19.53
CA ARG A 86 -13.02 15.06 19.67
C ARG A 86 -12.76 15.73 21.02
N ALA A 87 -13.72 16.53 21.52
CA ALA A 87 -13.65 17.14 22.85
C ALA A 87 -13.64 16.13 24.02
N GLN A 88 -14.28 14.97 23.85
CA GLN A 88 -14.43 13.96 24.91
C GLN A 88 -13.46 12.78 24.76
N ILE A 89 -12.66 12.73 23.70
CA ILE A 89 -11.79 11.59 23.35
C ILE A 89 -10.85 11.17 24.50
N LYS A 90 -10.32 12.14 25.25
CA LYS A 90 -9.41 11.92 26.38
C LYS A 90 -10.02 11.07 27.51
N ARG A 91 -11.35 11.02 27.62
CA ARG A 91 -12.08 10.21 28.62
C ARG A 91 -12.08 8.71 28.32
N HIS A 92 -11.62 8.30 27.13
CA HIS A 92 -11.77 6.92 26.64
C HIS A 92 -10.47 6.10 26.63
N SER A 93 -9.39 6.56 27.26
CA SER A 93 -8.08 5.87 27.25
C SER A 93 -7.62 5.56 25.81
N VAL A 94 -7.80 6.52 24.91
CA VAL A 94 -7.36 6.43 23.53
C VAL A 94 -5.86 6.64 23.49
N VAL A 95 -5.15 5.71 22.87
CA VAL A 95 -3.68 5.71 22.86
C VAL A 95 -3.09 6.07 21.50
N GLY A 96 -3.92 6.15 20.45
CA GLY A 96 -3.46 6.52 19.13
C GLY A 96 -4.49 6.26 18.01
N ILE A 97 -4.01 6.23 16.76
CA ILE A 97 -4.81 6.02 15.54
C ILE A 97 -4.35 4.77 14.78
N SER A 98 -5.30 3.95 14.31
CA SER A 98 -5.01 2.76 13.49
C SER A 98 -3.95 1.80 14.06
N GLY A 99 -3.83 1.73 15.40
CA GLY A 99 -2.84 0.91 16.09
C GLY A 99 -1.48 1.57 16.32
N ILE A 100 -1.28 2.81 15.87
CA ILE A 100 -0.07 3.61 16.09
C ILE A 100 -0.30 4.57 17.26
N PRO A 101 0.57 4.60 18.29
CA PRO A 101 0.43 5.53 19.41
C PRO A 101 0.53 7.01 19.02
N TYR A 102 -0.13 7.93 19.75
CA TYR A 102 0.03 9.37 19.52
C TYR A 102 1.44 9.86 19.86
N ASP A 103 2.03 9.33 20.93
CA ASP A 103 3.32 9.77 21.46
C ASP A 103 4.50 9.21 20.66
N THR A 104 4.29 8.86 19.38
CA THR A 104 5.38 8.45 18.50
C THR A 104 6.14 9.72 18.11
N PRO A 105 7.41 9.90 18.54
CA PRO A 105 8.17 11.10 18.19
C PRO A 105 8.19 11.24 16.66
N GLY A 106 7.90 12.46 16.18
CA GLY A 106 8.06 12.76 14.77
C GLY A 106 9.51 12.51 14.31
N PRO A 107 9.75 12.42 12.99
CA PRO A 107 11.10 12.21 12.47
C PRO A 107 12.04 13.34 12.93
N VAL A 108 13.00 13.00 13.79
CA VAL A 108 14.06 13.90 14.26
C VAL A 108 15.21 13.89 13.25
N GLY A 109 15.91 15.03 13.13
CA GLY A 109 17.08 15.18 12.27
C GLY A 109 16.75 15.68 10.87
N PHE A 110 17.58 15.32 9.89
CA PHE A 110 17.41 15.75 8.51
C PHE A 110 16.04 15.39 7.95
N GLN A 111 15.45 16.34 7.23
CA GLN A 111 14.19 16.20 6.50
C GLN A 111 14.45 16.55 5.04
N GLN A 112 14.25 15.56 4.17
CA GLN A 112 14.34 15.76 2.74
C GLN A 112 13.16 16.59 2.25
N THR A 113 13.43 17.64 1.47
CA THR A 113 12.41 18.57 0.96
C THR A 113 12.02 18.30 -0.49
N ASP A 114 12.87 17.62 -1.25
CA ASP A 114 12.54 17.15 -2.60
C ASP A 114 11.63 15.92 -2.55
N ASP A 115 10.74 15.81 -3.54
CA ASP A 115 9.85 14.66 -3.72
C ASP A 115 10.37 13.67 -4.79
N THR A 116 11.65 13.76 -5.13
CA THR A 116 12.30 12.96 -6.18
C THR A 116 13.23 11.92 -5.58
N CYS A 117 13.09 10.67 -6.02
CA CYS A 117 13.96 9.59 -5.58
C CYS A 117 15.31 9.68 -6.27
N SER A 118 16.42 9.88 -5.55
CA SER A 118 17.78 9.94 -6.13
C SER A 118 18.31 8.61 -6.68
N VAL A 119 17.56 7.51 -6.52
CA VAL A 119 17.89 6.20 -7.12
C VAL A 119 17.25 6.03 -8.50
N CYS A 120 15.99 6.43 -8.67
CA CYS A 120 15.28 6.24 -9.93
C CYS A 120 14.95 7.53 -10.68
N PHE A 121 15.23 8.70 -10.08
CA PHE A 121 15.00 10.03 -10.63
C PHE A 121 13.54 10.36 -10.97
N TYR A 122 12.59 9.64 -10.36
CA TYR A 122 11.16 9.93 -10.46
C TYR A 122 10.62 10.38 -9.11
N LYS A 123 9.41 10.94 -9.12
CA LYS A 123 8.66 11.20 -7.89
C LYS A 123 8.58 9.96 -7.01
N HIS A 124 8.71 10.12 -5.70
CA HIS A 124 8.71 8.99 -4.76
C HIS A 124 7.41 8.18 -4.86
N THR A 125 7.53 6.88 -5.15
CA THR A 125 6.47 5.89 -4.95
C THR A 125 6.62 5.27 -3.57
N MET A 126 5.58 5.41 -2.73
CA MET A 126 5.63 4.98 -1.32
C MET A 126 6.89 5.51 -0.60
N PRO A 127 6.99 6.83 -0.38
CA PRO A 127 8.18 7.46 0.21
C PRO A 127 8.54 6.81 1.54
N THR A 128 9.79 6.37 1.65
CA THR A 128 10.32 5.65 2.82
C THR A 128 11.54 6.38 3.34
N ARG A 129 11.46 6.84 4.59
CA ARG A 129 12.54 7.54 5.29
C ARG A 129 13.46 6.53 5.98
N ILE A 130 14.77 6.73 5.87
CA ILE A 130 15.75 5.98 6.67
C ILE A 130 15.84 6.63 8.05
N ASP A 131 15.60 5.86 9.12
CA ASP A 131 15.53 6.38 10.49
C ASP A 131 16.86 7.01 10.98
N THR A 132 18.00 6.48 10.52
CA THR A 132 19.34 6.87 10.99
C THR A 132 19.87 8.17 10.36
N CYS A 133 19.42 8.53 9.16
CA CYS A 133 19.94 9.70 8.44
C CYS A 133 18.87 10.62 7.83
N GLY A 134 17.62 10.18 7.78
CA GLY A 134 16.48 10.99 7.35
C GLY A 134 16.27 11.14 5.85
N HIS A 135 17.14 10.59 5.00
CA HIS A 135 16.93 10.57 3.54
C HIS A 135 15.72 9.70 3.15
N VAL A 136 15.03 10.11 2.09
CA VAL A 136 13.77 9.53 1.61
C VAL A 136 13.91 9.00 0.20
N PHE A 137 13.41 7.80 -0.04
CA PHE A 137 13.47 7.10 -1.32
C PHE A 137 12.15 6.40 -1.62
N CYS A 138 11.94 5.94 -2.85
CA CYS A 138 10.87 4.96 -3.09
C CYS A 138 11.11 3.71 -2.24
N PHE A 139 10.07 3.14 -1.66
CA PHE A 139 10.20 1.90 -0.87
C PHE A 139 10.95 0.80 -1.62
N MET A 140 10.59 0.57 -2.89
CA MET A 140 11.23 -0.47 -3.72
C MET A 140 12.68 -0.15 -4.08
N CYS A 141 13.03 1.12 -4.29
CA CYS A 141 14.40 1.53 -4.56
C CYS A 141 15.28 1.28 -3.32
N LEU A 142 14.81 1.71 -2.15
CA LEU A 142 15.53 1.51 -0.90
C LEU A 142 15.66 0.04 -0.53
N LYS A 143 14.59 -0.75 -0.75
CA LYS A 143 14.57 -2.19 -0.48
C LYS A 143 15.52 -2.96 -1.39
N ASN A 144 15.54 -2.65 -2.69
CA ASN A 144 16.52 -3.23 -3.62
C ASN A 144 17.94 -2.98 -3.11
N ASN A 145 18.22 -1.73 -2.75
CA ASN A 145 19.54 -1.31 -2.29
C ASN A 145 19.96 -2.05 -1.01
N TYR A 146 19.07 -2.12 -0.01
CA TYR A 146 19.29 -2.89 1.20
C TYR A 146 19.51 -4.39 0.94
N THR A 147 18.71 -5.02 0.07
CA THR A 147 18.87 -6.44 -0.26
C THR A 147 20.21 -6.75 -0.93
N MET A 148 20.77 -5.78 -1.66
CA MET A 148 22.12 -5.89 -2.24
C MET A 148 23.25 -5.59 -1.23
N GLY A 149 22.94 -5.39 0.05
CA GLY A 149 23.93 -5.08 1.09
C GLY A 149 24.45 -3.65 1.04
N MET A 150 23.78 -2.74 0.32
CA MET A 150 24.20 -1.35 0.17
C MET A 150 23.62 -0.45 1.26
N GLU A 151 24.36 0.61 1.59
CA GLU A 151 23.99 1.64 2.57
C GLU A 151 23.12 2.75 1.94
N CYS A 152 22.73 3.76 2.71
CA CYS A 152 22.00 4.93 2.18
C CYS A 152 22.64 5.45 0.88
N PRO A 153 21.91 5.50 -0.26
CA PRO A 153 22.48 5.97 -1.54
C PRO A 153 23.03 7.40 -1.51
N THR A 154 22.56 8.23 -0.58
CA THR A 154 22.99 9.63 -0.47
C THR A 154 24.16 9.83 0.48
N CYS A 155 24.09 9.27 1.69
CA CYS A 155 25.05 9.58 2.76
C CYS A 155 25.79 8.36 3.33
N ARG A 156 25.54 7.16 2.78
CA ARG A 156 26.16 5.89 3.20
C ARG A 156 25.89 5.49 4.65
N SER A 157 24.93 6.13 5.33
CA SER A 157 24.49 5.66 6.65
C SER A 157 23.82 4.28 6.56
N ARG A 158 24.00 3.48 7.62
CA ARG A 158 23.39 2.15 7.73
C ARG A 158 21.86 2.20 7.64
N ILE A 159 21.29 1.30 6.83
CA ILE A 159 19.85 1.08 6.74
C ILE A 159 19.43 0.03 7.77
N SER A 160 18.45 0.36 8.61
CA SER A 160 17.89 -0.58 9.58
C SER A 160 16.96 -1.59 8.90
N PRO A 161 17.03 -2.91 9.22
CA PRO A 161 16.08 -3.89 8.70
C PRO A 161 14.62 -3.57 9.03
N ASN A 162 14.39 -2.91 10.18
CA ASN A 162 13.05 -2.56 10.68
C ASN A 162 12.24 -1.71 9.69
N VAL A 163 12.91 -0.97 8.79
CA VAL A 163 12.26 -0.17 7.73
C VAL A 163 11.39 -1.06 6.81
N PHE A 164 11.76 -2.32 6.62
CA PHE A 164 11.09 -3.25 5.70
C PHE A 164 10.28 -4.34 6.41
N GLU A 165 10.38 -4.44 7.73
CA GLU A 165 9.72 -5.48 8.52
C GLU A 165 8.35 -5.01 9.01
N ASN A 166 7.31 -5.78 8.71
CA ASN A 166 5.93 -5.50 9.12
C ASN A 166 5.46 -4.05 8.82
N THR A 167 5.98 -3.45 7.74
CA THR A 167 5.70 -2.05 7.38
C THR A 167 4.19 -1.84 7.19
N ILE A 168 3.63 -0.97 8.02
CA ILE A 168 2.26 -0.47 7.91
C ILE A 168 2.35 1.00 7.50
N SER A 169 1.62 1.37 6.45
CA SER A 169 1.44 2.76 6.04
C SER A 169 -0.04 3.09 6.18
N ASN A 170 -0.37 3.95 7.14
CA ASN A 170 -1.75 4.39 7.35
C ASN A 170 -2.23 5.24 6.17
N ASP A 171 -1.39 6.14 5.68
CA ASP A 171 -1.74 7.08 4.62
C ASP A 171 -1.43 6.56 3.21
N MET A 172 -1.29 5.25 3.06
CA MET A 172 -1.11 4.64 1.74
C MET A 172 -2.34 4.91 0.87
N ASP A 173 -2.09 5.47 -0.31
CA ASP A 173 -3.05 5.43 -1.39
C ASP A 173 -2.94 4.09 -2.12
N ILE A 174 -3.91 3.20 -1.91
CA ILE A 174 -3.97 1.90 -2.59
C ILE A 174 -4.13 2.06 -4.11
N HIS A 175 -4.65 3.21 -4.57
CA HIS A 175 -4.84 3.52 -5.99
C HIS A 175 -3.70 4.31 -6.61
N MET A 176 -2.58 4.51 -5.87
CA MET A 176 -1.38 5.20 -6.34
C MET A 176 -0.99 4.77 -7.75
N GLU A 177 -0.74 5.75 -8.60
CA GLU A 177 -0.42 5.53 -10.00
C GLU A 177 1.09 5.48 -10.25
N CYS A 178 1.44 4.95 -11.41
CA CYS A 178 2.81 4.98 -11.89
C CYS A 178 3.15 6.42 -12.30
N PRO A 179 4.34 6.96 -11.96
CA PRO A 179 4.77 8.27 -12.46
C PRO A 179 4.71 8.34 -13.99
N GLU A 180 4.22 9.46 -14.53
CA GLU A 180 4.01 9.63 -15.99
C GLU A 180 5.32 9.48 -16.78
N GLU A 181 6.41 9.97 -16.21
CA GLU A 181 7.74 9.89 -16.80
C GLU A 181 8.17 8.42 -16.95
N TYR A 182 7.92 7.59 -15.93
CA TYR A 182 8.20 6.16 -16.01
C TYR A 182 7.34 5.44 -17.04
N ILE A 183 6.11 5.89 -17.31
CA ILE A 183 5.25 5.27 -18.33
C ILE A 183 5.90 5.38 -19.71
N SER A 184 6.46 6.56 -20.03
CA SER A 184 7.19 6.78 -21.29
C SER A 184 8.43 5.89 -21.35
N ASP A 185 9.27 5.94 -20.32
CA ASP A 185 10.51 5.16 -20.28
C ASP A 185 10.23 3.64 -20.34
N CYS A 186 9.12 3.21 -19.74
CA CYS A 186 8.68 1.83 -19.80
C CYS A 186 8.31 1.40 -21.21
N ALA A 187 7.61 2.22 -22.00
CA ALA A 187 7.31 1.88 -23.38
C ALA A 187 8.59 1.75 -24.22
N ASP A 188 9.52 2.70 -24.05
CA ASP A 188 10.81 2.71 -24.74
C ASP A 188 11.62 1.44 -24.46
N MET A 189 11.60 0.92 -23.22
CA MET A 189 12.27 -0.33 -22.85
C MET A 189 11.80 -1.54 -23.69
N PHE A 190 10.54 -1.58 -24.15
CA PHE A 190 10.03 -2.68 -24.98
C PHE A 190 10.24 -2.46 -26.49
N ASP A 191 10.49 -1.22 -26.91
CA ASP A 191 10.69 -0.85 -28.31
C ASP A 191 12.16 -0.99 -28.76
N MET A 192 13.08 -1.19 -27.82
CA MET A 192 14.48 -1.51 -28.15
C MET A 192 14.61 -2.88 -28.80
N VAL A 193 15.03 -2.90 -30.08
CA VAL A 193 15.33 -4.12 -30.83
C VAL A 193 16.77 -4.58 -30.53
N PRO A 194 17.01 -5.82 -30.07
CA PRO A 194 18.36 -6.33 -29.88
C PRO A 194 19.09 -6.42 -31.22
N GLY A 195 20.22 -5.71 -31.37
CA GLY A 195 21.15 -5.87 -32.50
C GLY A 195 21.28 -4.69 -33.47
N GLU A 196 20.43 -3.66 -33.40
CA GLU A 196 20.64 -2.45 -34.19
C GLU A 196 21.61 -1.49 -33.49
N LYS A 197 22.83 -1.36 -34.03
CA LYS A 197 23.76 -0.25 -33.71
C LYS A 197 23.24 1.04 -34.36
N GLY A 198 22.14 1.57 -33.84
CA GLY A 198 21.53 2.81 -34.32
C GLY A 198 20.95 3.61 -33.15
N LYS A 199 20.99 4.94 -33.26
CA LYS A 199 20.38 5.85 -32.26
C LYS A 199 18.92 5.41 -32.00
N PRO A 200 18.44 5.44 -30.74
CA PRO A 200 17.08 5.07 -30.41
C PRO A 200 16.12 5.86 -31.30
N ARG A 201 15.40 5.15 -32.16
CA ARG A 201 14.39 5.75 -33.03
C ARG A 201 13.22 6.08 -32.11
N ARG A 202 13.01 7.36 -31.76
CA ARG A 202 11.73 7.80 -31.18
C ARG A 202 10.64 7.46 -32.20
N LEU A 203 9.98 6.31 -32.03
CA LEU A 203 8.91 5.85 -32.90
C LEU A 203 7.66 6.69 -32.61
N GLY A 204 7.67 7.93 -33.08
CA GLY A 204 6.53 8.83 -33.05
C GLY A 204 6.00 9.13 -31.64
N PRO A 205 4.91 9.92 -31.55
CA PRO A 205 4.18 10.03 -30.29
C PRO A 205 3.74 8.64 -29.84
N PRO A 206 3.63 8.39 -28.51
CA PRO A 206 3.11 7.14 -28.00
C PRO A 206 1.83 6.81 -28.76
N ARG A 207 1.74 5.60 -29.34
CA ARG A 207 0.51 5.14 -29.96
C ARG A 207 -0.60 5.42 -28.96
N ARG A 208 -1.50 6.36 -29.29
CA ARG A 208 -2.71 6.66 -28.52
C ARG A 208 -3.22 5.34 -27.99
N SER A 209 -3.30 5.23 -26.66
CA SER A 209 -3.68 3.99 -25.98
C SER A 209 -4.83 3.35 -26.74
N VAL A 210 -4.54 2.18 -27.30
CA VAL A 210 -5.47 1.38 -28.09
C VAL A 210 -6.65 1.09 -27.16
N ARG A 211 -7.76 1.82 -27.36
CA ARG A 211 -8.95 1.84 -26.49
C ARG A 211 -8.56 1.92 -25.02
N SER A 212 -8.62 3.13 -24.43
CA SER A 212 -8.86 3.27 -23.00
C SER A 212 -10.04 2.35 -22.64
N THR A 213 -9.74 1.17 -22.09
CA THR A 213 -10.73 0.44 -21.35
C THR A 213 -11.08 1.40 -20.23
N ARG A 214 -12.32 1.89 -20.18
CA ARG A 214 -12.77 2.80 -19.10
C ARG A 214 -12.50 2.22 -17.70
N LEU A 215 -12.16 0.93 -17.63
CA LEU A 215 -11.86 0.16 -16.44
C LEU A 215 -10.34 0.12 -16.17
N LYS A 216 -9.96 0.59 -14.98
CA LYS A 216 -8.61 0.50 -14.43
C LYS A 216 -8.37 -0.90 -13.87
N HIS A 217 -7.20 -1.46 -14.14
CA HIS A 217 -6.80 -2.80 -13.70
C HIS A 217 -5.56 -2.74 -12.83
N TYR A 218 -5.44 -3.71 -11.92
CA TYR A 218 -4.27 -3.89 -11.06
C TYR A 218 -3.70 -5.30 -11.17
N TRP A 219 -2.39 -5.40 -10.99
CA TRP A 219 -1.71 -6.67 -10.83
C TRP A 219 -1.45 -6.92 -9.35
N ILE A 220 -1.83 -8.11 -8.89
CA ILE A 220 -1.66 -8.54 -7.52
C ILE A 220 -0.88 -9.86 -7.46
N TYR A 221 -0.13 -10.06 -6.39
CA TYR A 221 0.59 -11.30 -6.10
C TYR A 221 0.17 -11.87 -4.73
N GLU A 222 0.15 -13.19 -4.66
CA GLU A 222 -0.26 -13.91 -3.47
C GLU A 222 0.74 -13.69 -2.32
N SER A 223 0.22 -13.61 -1.10
CA SER A 223 1.02 -13.44 0.12
C SER A 223 0.72 -14.53 1.14
N SER A 224 1.78 -15.04 1.77
CA SER A 224 1.65 -15.94 2.92
C SER A 224 1.30 -15.16 4.20
N PRO A 225 0.43 -15.68 5.09
CA PRO A 225 -0.28 -16.97 4.98
C PRO A 225 -1.56 -16.92 4.14
N SER A 226 -2.12 -15.74 3.83
CA SER A 226 -3.31 -15.61 2.96
C SER A 226 -3.49 -14.18 2.47
N GLY A 227 -4.23 -13.97 1.37
CA GLY A 227 -4.51 -12.64 0.81
C GLY A 227 -3.42 -12.15 -0.15
N TRP A 228 -3.60 -10.94 -0.68
CA TRP A 228 -2.84 -10.46 -1.84
C TRP A 228 -2.18 -9.11 -1.58
N TYR A 229 -1.12 -8.78 -2.31
CA TYR A 229 -0.60 -7.42 -2.40
C TYR A 229 -0.64 -6.98 -3.85
N ARG A 230 -0.94 -5.71 -4.10
CA ARG A 230 -0.71 -5.07 -5.39
C ARG A 230 0.80 -4.92 -5.61
N TYR A 231 1.25 -5.08 -6.86
CA TYR A 231 2.63 -4.74 -7.21
C TYR A 231 2.90 -3.25 -7.02
N ASP A 232 4.17 -2.87 -6.85
CA ASP A 232 4.57 -1.46 -6.96
C ASP A 232 4.11 -0.88 -8.31
N PRO A 233 3.62 0.38 -8.38
CA PRO A 233 3.05 0.94 -9.60
C PRO A 233 3.97 0.89 -10.83
N LYS A 234 5.30 0.98 -10.67
CA LYS A 234 6.26 0.86 -11.78
C LYS A 234 6.36 -0.58 -12.28
N ASN A 235 6.47 -1.53 -11.36
CA ASN A 235 6.44 -2.96 -11.69
C ASN A 235 5.12 -3.37 -12.35
N GLU A 236 4.00 -2.90 -11.81
CA GLU A 236 2.66 -3.12 -12.38
C GLU A 236 2.56 -2.57 -13.81
N ARG A 237 3.09 -1.37 -14.07
CA ARG A 237 3.12 -0.79 -15.41
C ARG A 237 3.89 -1.66 -16.40
N TYR A 238 5.05 -2.16 -16.00
CA TYR A 238 5.87 -3.04 -16.85
C TYR A 238 5.17 -4.36 -17.16
N ILE A 239 4.52 -4.97 -16.16
CA ILE A 239 3.74 -6.21 -16.34
C ILE A 239 2.53 -5.97 -17.26
N GLU A 240 1.79 -4.88 -17.05
CA GLU A 240 0.63 -4.52 -17.88
C GLU A 240 1.05 -4.22 -19.33
N GLU A 241 2.16 -3.53 -19.57
CA GLU A 241 2.70 -3.28 -20.90
C GLU A 241 3.05 -4.59 -21.62
N ALA A 242 3.74 -5.52 -20.94
CA ALA A 242 4.04 -6.85 -21.48
C ALA A 242 2.76 -7.63 -21.84
N TYR A 243 1.76 -7.60 -20.96
CA TYR A 243 0.45 -8.23 -21.17
C TYR A 243 -0.28 -7.63 -22.38
N GLN A 244 -0.35 -6.30 -22.48
CA GLN A 244 -1.00 -5.60 -23.60
C GLN A 244 -0.31 -5.87 -24.95
N ARG A 245 1.01 -6.08 -24.93
CA ARG A 245 1.82 -6.50 -26.08
C ARG A 245 1.72 -8.01 -26.37
N LYS A 246 0.84 -8.75 -25.69
CA LYS A 246 0.61 -10.20 -25.86
C LYS A 246 1.88 -11.03 -25.66
N LYS A 247 2.79 -10.59 -24.78
CA LYS A 247 3.92 -11.40 -24.35
C LYS A 247 3.39 -12.54 -23.46
N ARG A 248 4.04 -13.70 -23.53
CA ARG A 248 3.73 -14.86 -22.68
C ARG A 248 4.35 -14.74 -21.28
N SER A 249 5.48 -14.06 -21.20
CA SER A 249 6.18 -13.80 -19.95
C SER A 249 6.97 -12.48 -20.02
N CYS A 250 7.36 -11.97 -18.86
CA CYS A 250 8.33 -10.89 -18.75
C CYS A 250 9.26 -11.10 -17.55
N THR A 251 10.39 -10.40 -17.55
CA THR A 251 11.36 -10.46 -16.45
C THR A 251 11.61 -9.05 -15.92
N LEU A 252 11.65 -8.90 -14.60
CA LEU A 252 11.94 -7.65 -13.91
C LEU A 252 12.67 -7.91 -12.59
N PHE A 253 13.36 -6.89 -12.08
CA PHE A 253 14.05 -6.96 -10.79
C PHE A 253 13.19 -6.38 -9.67
N ILE A 254 12.82 -7.22 -8.70
CA ILE A 254 11.98 -6.82 -7.55
C ILE A 254 12.71 -7.16 -6.25
N SER A 255 12.95 -6.16 -5.41
CA SER A 255 13.72 -6.30 -4.15
C SER A 255 15.09 -6.95 -4.37
N GLY A 256 15.80 -6.58 -5.44
CA GLY A 256 17.12 -7.13 -5.78
C GLY A 256 17.12 -8.54 -6.39
N TYR A 257 15.95 -9.18 -6.53
CA TYR A 257 15.82 -10.50 -7.16
C TYR A 257 15.31 -10.38 -8.59
N LYS A 258 15.92 -11.13 -9.52
CA LYS A 258 15.36 -11.36 -10.85
C LYS A 258 14.08 -12.20 -10.69
N MET A 259 12.95 -11.64 -11.10
CA MET A 259 11.66 -12.33 -11.10
C MET A 259 11.22 -12.58 -12.55
N THR A 260 10.78 -13.81 -12.81
CA THR A 260 10.10 -14.18 -14.05
C THR A 260 8.60 -14.18 -13.78
N ILE A 261 7.86 -13.43 -14.59
CA ILE A 261 6.40 -13.36 -14.56
C ILE A 261 5.88 -14.17 -15.74
N ASP A 262 5.23 -15.29 -15.46
CA ASP A 262 4.48 -16.06 -16.45
C ASP A 262 3.04 -15.52 -16.52
N LEU A 263 2.70 -14.89 -17.64
CA LEU A 263 1.39 -14.28 -17.86
C LEU A 263 0.34 -15.32 -18.28
N ASP A 264 0.78 -16.42 -18.91
CA ASP A 264 -0.10 -17.52 -19.31
C ASP A 264 -0.42 -18.38 -18.08
N GLY A 265 0.62 -18.82 -17.36
CA GLY A 265 0.52 -19.63 -16.15
C GLY A 265 0.07 -18.86 -14.90
N LYS A 266 0.09 -17.51 -14.96
CA LYS A 266 -0.28 -16.60 -13.86
C LYS A 266 0.53 -16.85 -12.60
N THR A 267 1.85 -16.94 -12.77
CA THR A 267 2.80 -17.10 -11.68
C THR A 267 3.90 -16.07 -11.74
N GLN A 268 4.47 -15.78 -10.57
CA GLN A 268 5.78 -15.15 -10.45
C GLN A 268 6.76 -16.14 -9.84
N GLU A 269 7.96 -16.19 -10.39
CA GLU A 269 9.01 -17.10 -9.97
C GLU A 269 10.27 -16.31 -9.64
N ARG A 270 10.93 -16.69 -8.56
CA ARG A 270 12.31 -16.29 -8.29
C ARG A 270 13.13 -17.50 -7.91
N GLU A 271 14.38 -17.50 -8.32
CA GLU A 271 15.38 -18.43 -7.82
C GLU A 271 16.22 -17.74 -6.75
N SER A 272 16.41 -18.41 -5.62
CA SER A 272 17.29 -17.94 -4.54
C SER A 272 17.93 -19.14 -3.87
N ASN A 273 19.26 -19.16 -3.79
CA ASN A 273 20.03 -20.25 -3.17
C ASN A 273 19.65 -21.65 -3.71
N GLY A 274 19.42 -21.77 -5.02
CA GLY A 274 19.01 -23.03 -5.67
C GLY A 274 17.57 -23.45 -5.40
N VAL A 275 16.78 -22.63 -4.71
CA VAL A 275 15.35 -22.89 -4.44
C VAL A 275 14.49 -21.98 -5.28
N THR A 276 13.56 -22.58 -6.03
CA THR A 276 12.52 -21.84 -6.77
C THR A 276 11.37 -21.50 -5.85
N HIS A 277 11.10 -20.21 -5.72
CA HIS A 277 9.93 -19.71 -5.00
C HIS A 277 8.90 -19.21 -6.01
N VAL A 278 7.71 -19.82 -5.97
CA VAL A 278 6.59 -19.49 -6.86
C VAL A 278 5.47 -18.83 -6.07
N ARG A 279 4.82 -17.81 -6.64
CA ARG A 279 3.56 -17.25 -6.13
C ARG A 279 2.58 -17.05 -7.27
N ASN A 280 1.30 -17.22 -6.97
CA ASN A 280 0.25 -16.89 -7.93
C ASN A 280 0.16 -15.37 -8.13
N ILE A 281 -0.19 -14.94 -9.34
CA ILE A 281 -0.50 -13.55 -9.69
C ILE A 281 -1.90 -13.45 -10.30
N LYS A 282 -2.51 -12.27 -10.22
CA LYS A 282 -3.79 -11.99 -10.90
C LYS A 282 -3.81 -10.58 -11.44
N ARG A 283 -4.48 -10.41 -12.58
CA ARG A 283 -4.94 -9.13 -13.11
C ARG A 283 -6.40 -8.97 -12.70
N ILE A 284 -6.72 -7.92 -11.94
CA ILE A 284 -8.06 -7.67 -11.37
C ILE A 284 -8.54 -6.28 -11.75
N LEU A 285 -9.86 -6.05 -11.70
CA LEU A 285 -10.39 -4.70 -11.78
C LEU A 285 -10.03 -3.91 -10.51
N SER A 286 -9.80 -2.60 -10.64
CA SER A 286 -9.47 -1.74 -9.49
C SER A 286 -10.57 -1.71 -8.42
N THR A 287 -11.80 -2.06 -8.79
CA THR A 287 -12.98 -2.15 -7.91
C THR A 287 -13.10 -3.49 -7.19
N GLU A 288 -12.19 -4.46 -7.44
CA GLU A 288 -12.25 -5.80 -6.84
C GLU A 288 -11.19 -6.04 -5.75
N LEU A 289 -10.52 -4.98 -5.28
CA LEU A 289 -9.46 -5.07 -4.25
C LEU A 289 -9.94 -5.78 -2.97
N GLU A 290 -11.14 -5.45 -2.49
CA GLU A 290 -11.71 -5.99 -1.26
C GLU A 290 -12.09 -7.46 -1.43
N LYS A 291 -12.71 -7.80 -2.57
CA LYS A 291 -13.07 -9.18 -2.96
C LYS A 291 -11.84 -10.09 -3.02
N HIS A 292 -10.70 -9.55 -3.41
CA HIS A 292 -9.44 -10.26 -3.45
C HIS A 292 -8.60 -10.19 -2.17
N HIS A 293 -9.11 -9.61 -1.08
CA HIS A 293 -8.36 -9.51 0.18
C HIS A 293 -6.97 -8.85 0.01
N VAL A 294 -6.88 -7.82 -0.85
CA VAL A 294 -5.65 -7.03 -1.05
C VAL A 294 -5.28 -6.22 0.20
N LYS A 295 -4.10 -6.48 0.75
CA LYS A 295 -3.61 -5.89 2.01
C LYS A 295 -2.97 -4.51 1.84
N GLY A 296 -2.43 -4.22 0.67
CA GLY A 296 -1.64 -3.03 0.38
C GLY A 296 -0.78 -3.20 -0.88
N ILE A 297 0.32 -2.45 -0.96
CA ILE A 297 1.20 -2.39 -2.13
C ILE A 297 2.61 -2.86 -1.76
N ALA A 298 3.23 -3.68 -2.63
CA ALA A 298 4.64 -4.09 -2.53
C ALA A 298 5.07 -4.69 -1.18
N GLY A 299 4.13 -5.30 -0.45
CA GLY A 299 4.35 -5.89 0.87
C GLY A 299 4.15 -4.93 2.05
N ILE A 300 3.91 -3.64 1.79
CA ILE A 300 3.49 -2.66 2.79
C ILE A 300 1.98 -2.81 3.00
N ARG A 301 1.55 -2.98 4.25
CA ARG A 301 0.12 -3.03 4.60
C ARG A 301 -0.40 -1.61 4.69
N GLY A 302 -1.55 -1.33 4.07
CA GLY A 302 -2.08 0.03 4.06
C GLY A 302 -3.49 0.18 3.52
N HIS A 303 -4.08 -0.88 2.93
CA HIS A 303 -5.41 -0.76 2.35
C HIS A 303 -6.49 -0.68 3.43
N VAL A 304 -7.28 0.39 3.39
CA VAL A 304 -8.41 0.68 4.28
C VAL A 304 -9.53 1.33 3.48
N ALA A 305 -10.76 0.83 3.62
CA ALA A 305 -11.93 1.34 2.88
C ALA A 305 -13.24 1.06 3.63
N GLY A 306 -14.24 1.94 3.45
CA GLY A 306 -15.62 1.60 3.76
C GLY A 306 -16.20 0.70 2.67
N ILE A 307 -17.00 -0.30 3.03
CA ILE A 307 -17.64 -1.19 2.05
C ILE A 307 -19.09 -0.72 1.90
N VAL A 308 -19.40 -0.14 0.74
CA VAL A 308 -20.77 0.22 0.36
C VAL A 308 -21.47 -1.07 -0.07
N GLU A 309 -22.54 -1.42 0.64
CA GLU A 309 -23.47 -2.51 0.31
C GLU A 309 -24.73 -1.96 -0.36
#